data_AF-A0A8J4U077-F1
#
_entry.id   AF-A0A8J4U077-F1
#
_cell.length_a   1.000
_cell.length_b   1.000
_cell.length_c   1.000
_cell.angle_alpha   90.00
_cell.angle_beta   90.00
_cell.angle_gamma   90.00
#
_symmetry.space_group_name_H-M   'P 1'
#
loop_
_entity.id
_entity.type
_entity.pdbx_description
1 polymer ?
#
loop_
_entity_poly.entity_id
_entity_poly.type
_entity_poly.pdbx_seq_one_letter_code
_entity_poly.pdbx_strand_id
1 'polypeptide(L)'
;VVKALLLRYHPLSINLTDKLFCLLSDDQLGSQAADSFSLLMTDSPDVLNRSCHADVRIMYRQRFFTENSAKLVQGFNCAEQEKRSVFLKALSHIVNNLPRQVQLTELPALLPLLLEALSCPDEAVQLSTLSCLQPLLMEPPSALTTQLEALFTRLLALTSSPAMKVRITALRCVHALSRLPSHMVLPFRARVLRALAKPLDDKKRLVRKEAVAARNEWCVRDLPRPSLAMNQRDVYMVFMASCLSGGQSQVSPSPRGG
;
A
#
# COMPACT_ATOMS: atom_id res chain seq x y z
N VAL A 1 13.45 21.02 -18.22
CA VAL A 1 14.18 20.39 -19.36
C VAL A 1 14.00 18.87 -19.39
N VAL A 2 14.36 18.13 -18.33
CA VAL A 2 14.29 16.65 -18.30
C VAL A 2 12.93 16.10 -18.73
N LYS A 3 11.83 16.65 -18.18
CA LYS A 3 10.45 16.28 -18.55
C LYS A 3 10.21 16.36 -20.06
N ALA A 4 10.54 17.48 -20.70
CA ALA A 4 10.32 17.67 -22.13
C ALA A 4 11.08 16.66 -22.99
N LEU A 5 12.31 16.32 -22.61
CA LEU A 5 13.12 15.31 -23.30
C LEU A 5 12.58 13.90 -23.10
N LEU A 6 12.10 13.59 -21.89
CA LEU A 6 11.46 12.33 -21.57
C LEU A 6 10.17 12.11 -22.38
N LEU A 7 9.30 13.12 -22.47
CA LEU A 7 8.05 13.03 -23.24
C LEU A 7 8.27 12.77 -24.74
N ARG A 8 9.44 13.17 -25.27
CA ARG A 8 9.84 13.03 -26.68
C ARG A 8 10.72 11.81 -26.98
N TYR A 9 11.11 11.04 -25.97
CA TYR A 9 12.08 9.95 -26.09
C TYR A 9 13.45 10.38 -26.62
N HIS A 10 13.89 11.60 -26.27
CA HIS A 10 15.18 12.10 -26.71
C HIS A 10 16.32 11.38 -25.94
N PRO A 11 17.39 10.91 -26.58
CA PRO A 11 18.44 10.09 -25.94
C PRO A 11 19.12 10.77 -24.74
N LEU A 12 19.25 12.10 -24.77
CA LEU A 12 19.77 12.88 -23.64
C LEU A 12 18.93 12.73 -22.36
N SER A 13 17.66 12.30 -22.44
CA SER A 13 16.83 12.07 -21.26
C SER A 13 17.47 11.05 -20.33
N ILE A 14 18.11 10.01 -20.87
CA ILE A 14 18.76 8.93 -20.10
C ILE A 14 19.83 9.51 -19.18
N ASN A 15 20.76 10.29 -19.73
CA ASN A 15 21.85 10.91 -18.97
C ASN A 15 21.33 11.86 -17.88
N LEU A 16 20.24 12.58 -18.16
CA LEU A 16 19.67 13.52 -17.20
C LEU A 16 18.87 12.82 -16.10
N THR A 17 18.15 11.75 -16.44
CA THR A 17 17.47 10.90 -15.45
C THR A 17 18.48 10.19 -14.57
N ASP A 18 19.61 9.75 -15.12
CA ASP A 18 20.70 9.14 -14.33
C ASP A 18 21.28 10.13 -13.32
N LYS A 19 21.48 11.39 -13.72
CA LYS A 19 21.86 12.45 -12.78
C LYS A 19 20.81 12.65 -11.68
N LEU A 20 19.51 12.59 -11.99
CA LEU A 20 18.46 12.66 -10.97
C LEU A 20 18.51 11.48 -10.00
N PHE A 21 18.80 10.27 -10.48
CA PHE A 21 19.00 9.10 -9.61
C PHE A 21 20.24 9.24 -8.73
N CYS A 22 21.35 9.77 -9.24
CA CYS A 22 22.53 10.06 -8.43
C CYS A 22 22.22 11.08 -7.31
N LEU A 23 21.41 12.10 -7.61
CA LEU A 23 21.00 13.12 -6.64
C LEU A 23 20.11 12.59 -5.51
N LEU A 24 19.48 11.41 -5.66
CA LEU A 24 18.73 10.78 -4.55
C LEU A 24 19.62 10.43 -3.35
N SER A 25 20.91 10.20 -3.61
CA SER A 25 21.90 9.91 -2.56
C SER A 25 22.52 11.16 -1.95
N ASP A 26 22.16 12.36 -2.43
CA ASP A 26 22.66 13.64 -1.92
C ASP A 26 21.89 14.08 -0.66
N ASP A 27 22.61 14.58 0.34
CA ASP A 27 22.03 14.92 1.65
C ASP A 27 21.12 16.16 1.61
N GLN A 28 21.41 17.11 0.71
CA GLN A 28 20.67 18.37 0.59
C GLN A 28 19.57 18.27 -0.46
N LEU A 29 19.87 17.62 -1.58
CA LEU A 29 19.02 17.57 -2.76
C LEU A 29 18.19 16.31 -2.87
N GLY A 30 18.46 15.25 -2.09
CA GLY A 30 17.79 13.96 -2.21
C GLY A 30 16.27 14.05 -2.17
N SER A 31 15.71 14.75 -1.17
CA SER A 31 14.25 14.91 -1.05
C SER A 31 13.63 15.67 -2.23
N GLN A 32 14.30 16.73 -2.71
CA GLN A 32 13.85 17.50 -3.88
C GLN A 32 13.99 16.70 -5.18
N ALA A 33 15.03 15.87 -5.29
CA ALA A 33 15.22 14.94 -6.39
C ALA A 33 14.09 13.90 -6.40
N ALA A 34 13.68 13.38 -5.24
CA ALA A 34 12.53 12.49 -5.13
C ALA A 34 11.22 13.16 -5.58
N ASP A 35 10.97 14.40 -5.15
CA ASP A 35 9.79 15.18 -5.58
C ASP A 35 9.78 15.45 -7.10
N SER A 36 10.96 15.59 -7.72
CA SER A 36 11.07 15.80 -9.16
C SER A 36 10.46 14.66 -9.98
N PHE A 37 10.48 13.42 -9.47
CA PHE A 37 9.83 12.29 -10.15
C PHE A 37 8.30 12.42 -10.16
N SER A 38 7.70 13.07 -9.16
CA SER A 38 6.28 13.43 -9.19
C SER A 38 5.98 14.33 -10.38
N LEU A 39 6.81 15.37 -10.58
CA LEU A 39 6.68 16.31 -11.70
C LEU A 39 6.91 15.63 -13.05
N LEU A 40 7.88 14.71 -13.15
CA LEU A 40 8.15 13.95 -14.39
C LEU A 40 6.97 13.07 -14.78
N MET A 41 6.33 12.44 -13.80
CA MET A 41 5.32 11.41 -14.02
C MET A 41 3.89 11.94 -14.09
N THR A 42 3.63 13.17 -13.64
CA THR A 42 2.31 13.81 -13.71
C THR A 42 2.14 14.62 -15.00
N ASP A 43 0.94 14.68 -15.58
CA ASP A 43 0.67 15.59 -16.70
C ASP A 43 0.61 17.06 -16.22
N SER A 44 1.13 17.98 -17.03
CA SER A 44 1.06 19.42 -16.74
C SER A 44 0.00 20.08 -17.62
N PRO A 45 -1.07 20.64 -17.05
CA PRO A 45 -2.16 21.26 -17.84
C PRO A 45 -1.71 22.56 -18.52
N ASP A 46 -0.73 23.26 -17.96
CA ASP A 46 -0.33 24.59 -18.45
C ASP A 46 0.77 24.54 -19.52
N VAL A 47 1.57 23.46 -19.54
CA VAL A 47 2.75 23.31 -20.41
C VAL A 47 2.98 21.87 -20.83
N LEU A 48 3.63 21.66 -21.98
CA LEU A 48 4.06 20.34 -22.47
C LEU A 48 2.92 19.32 -22.60
N ASN A 49 1.77 19.78 -23.08
CA ASN A 49 0.61 18.95 -23.35
C ASN A 49 0.19 19.04 -24.83
N ARG A 50 -0.74 18.18 -25.22
CA ARG A 50 -1.24 18.08 -26.60
C ARG A 50 -2.01 19.32 -27.05
N SER A 51 -2.70 20.01 -26.14
CA SER A 51 -3.37 21.29 -26.44
C SER A 51 -2.38 22.40 -26.78
N CYS A 52 -1.16 22.34 -26.25
CA CYS A 52 -0.07 23.24 -26.62
C CYS A 52 0.75 22.74 -27.82
N HIS A 53 0.24 21.78 -28.61
CA HIS A 53 0.93 21.16 -29.75
C HIS A 53 2.29 20.52 -29.40
N ALA A 54 2.49 20.10 -28.15
CA ALA A 54 3.71 19.39 -27.75
C ALA A 54 3.71 17.93 -28.24
N ASP A 55 4.86 17.44 -28.73
CA ASP A 55 5.07 16.02 -29.06
C ASP A 55 5.17 15.19 -27.77
N VAL A 56 4.07 14.53 -27.40
CA VAL A 56 3.95 13.72 -26.18
C VAL A 56 3.64 12.27 -26.52
N ARG A 57 4.62 11.39 -26.25
CA ARG A 57 4.48 9.94 -26.41
C ARG A 57 3.66 9.36 -25.25
N ILE A 58 2.61 8.60 -25.55
CA ILE A 58 1.64 8.09 -24.55
C ILE A 58 2.32 7.15 -23.54
N MET A 59 3.22 6.29 -24.01
CA MET A 59 3.82 5.21 -23.23
C MET A 59 5.04 5.66 -22.41
N TYR A 60 5.29 6.97 -22.27
CA TYR A 60 6.52 7.46 -21.67
C TYR A 60 6.68 7.00 -20.21
N ARG A 61 5.57 6.88 -19.48
CA ARG A 61 5.55 6.44 -18.08
C ARG A 61 5.96 4.97 -17.95
N GLN A 62 5.41 4.12 -18.80
CA GLN A 62 5.76 2.70 -18.84
C GLN A 62 7.23 2.52 -19.21
N ARG A 63 7.67 3.16 -20.30
CA ARG A 63 9.06 3.11 -20.75
C ARG A 63 10.03 3.61 -19.68
N PHE A 64 9.71 4.75 -19.07
CA PHE A 64 10.51 5.32 -17.99
C PHE A 64 10.66 4.35 -16.82
N PHE A 65 9.57 3.69 -16.40
CA PHE A 65 9.64 2.71 -15.32
C PHE A 65 10.46 1.48 -15.72
N THR A 66 10.23 0.90 -16.90
CA THR A 66 10.98 -0.29 -17.37
C THR A 66 12.49 -0.02 -17.49
N GLU A 67 12.89 1.17 -17.91
CA GLU A 67 14.30 1.55 -18.05
C GLU A 67 14.99 1.86 -16.71
N ASN A 68 14.23 2.22 -15.66
CA ASN A 68 14.80 2.76 -14.42
C ASN A 68 14.42 2.00 -13.14
N SER A 69 13.51 1.02 -13.19
CA SER A 69 13.10 0.23 -12.03
C SER A 69 14.27 -0.51 -11.38
N ALA A 70 15.16 -1.08 -12.18
CA ALA A 70 16.37 -1.75 -11.69
C ALA A 70 17.29 -0.78 -10.92
N LYS A 71 17.44 0.46 -11.41
CA LYS A 71 18.27 1.50 -10.76
C LYS A 71 17.68 1.92 -9.41
N LEU A 72 16.35 2.00 -9.31
CA LEU A 72 15.65 2.28 -8.04
C LEU A 72 15.89 1.17 -7.02
N VAL A 73 15.71 -0.08 -7.43
CA VAL A 73 15.90 -1.25 -6.54
C VAL A 73 17.35 -1.34 -6.09
N GLN A 74 18.30 -1.20 -7.02
CA GLN A 74 19.72 -1.20 -6.69
C GLN A 74 20.10 -0.04 -5.78
N GLY A 75 19.66 1.18 -6.11
CA GLY A 75 19.91 2.38 -5.31
C GLY A 75 19.38 2.24 -3.89
N PHE A 76 18.17 1.71 -3.72
CA PHE A 76 17.60 1.43 -2.41
C PHE A 76 18.40 0.38 -1.61
N ASN A 77 18.80 -0.72 -2.25
CA ASN A 77 19.54 -1.79 -1.58
C ASN A 77 20.92 -1.31 -1.11
N CYS A 78 21.59 -0.48 -1.92
CA CYS A 78 22.90 0.07 -1.61
C CYS A 78 22.86 1.31 -0.71
N ALA A 79 21.70 1.97 -0.55
CA ALA A 79 21.57 3.18 0.23
C ALA A 79 21.63 2.93 1.74
N GLU A 80 22.15 3.92 2.47
CA GLU A 80 22.08 4.00 3.93
C GLU A 80 20.63 4.15 4.41
N GLN A 81 20.37 3.76 5.66
CA GLN A 81 19.02 3.70 6.22
C GLN A 81 18.25 5.03 6.13
N GLU A 82 18.94 6.16 6.27
CA GLU A 82 18.35 7.50 6.20
C GLU A 82 17.92 7.85 4.77
N LYS A 83 18.74 7.46 3.78
CA LYS A 83 18.53 7.73 2.35
C LYS A 83 17.51 6.79 1.71
N ARG A 84 17.27 5.61 2.30
CA ARG A 84 16.23 4.67 1.84
C ARG A 84 14.85 5.31 1.75
N SER A 85 14.51 6.20 2.68
CA SER A 85 13.24 6.95 2.66
C SER A 85 13.07 7.79 1.38
N VAL A 86 14.15 8.38 0.88
CA VAL A 86 14.19 9.21 -0.34
C VAL A 86 13.96 8.35 -1.59
N PHE A 87 14.60 7.19 -1.67
CA PHE A 87 14.38 6.24 -2.77
C PHE A 87 12.94 5.71 -2.78
N LEU A 88 12.37 5.42 -1.61
CA LEU A 88 10.98 4.97 -1.49
C LEU A 88 9.99 6.07 -1.89
N LYS A 89 10.26 7.32 -1.52
CA LYS A 89 9.48 8.49 -1.96
C LYS A 89 9.50 8.63 -3.48
N ALA A 90 10.67 8.53 -4.10
CA ALA A 90 10.81 8.54 -5.56
C ALA A 90 10.02 7.40 -6.22
N LEU A 91 10.15 6.17 -5.71
CA LEU A 91 9.42 5.01 -6.20
C LEU A 91 7.90 5.22 -6.11
N SER A 92 7.43 5.73 -4.98
CA SER A 92 6.03 6.06 -4.75
C SER A 92 5.50 7.03 -5.81
N HIS A 93 6.23 8.09 -6.13
CA HIS A 93 5.83 9.06 -7.15
C HIS A 93 5.74 8.44 -8.54
N ILE A 94 6.64 7.52 -8.86
CA ILE A 94 6.67 6.85 -10.16
C ILE A 94 5.49 5.89 -10.27
N VAL A 95 5.34 4.97 -9.30
CA VAL A 95 4.33 3.91 -9.34
C VAL A 95 2.91 4.47 -9.34
N ASN A 96 2.61 5.44 -8.46
CA ASN A 96 1.26 6.02 -8.35
C ASN A 96 0.77 6.67 -9.66
N ASN A 97 1.68 7.08 -10.52
CA ASN A 97 1.37 7.73 -11.79
C ASN A 97 1.41 6.76 -12.98
N LEU A 98 1.75 5.48 -12.78
CA LEU A 98 1.69 4.48 -13.86
C LEU A 98 0.24 4.11 -14.21
N PRO A 99 -0.04 3.76 -15.48
CA PRO A 99 -1.31 3.15 -15.85
C PRO A 99 -1.56 1.87 -15.04
N ARG A 100 -2.81 1.62 -14.63
CA ARG A 100 -3.19 0.45 -13.80
C ARG A 100 -2.69 -0.87 -14.36
N GLN A 101 -2.78 -1.06 -15.67
CA GLN A 101 -2.32 -2.30 -16.31
C GLN A 101 -0.81 -2.53 -16.13
N VAL A 102 0.00 -1.46 -16.19
CA VAL A 102 1.45 -1.53 -15.97
C VAL A 102 1.76 -1.77 -14.49
N GLN A 103 0.98 -1.17 -13.57
CA GLN A 103 1.12 -1.45 -12.14
C GLN A 103 0.92 -2.94 -11.83
N LEU A 104 -0.09 -3.58 -12.42
CA LEU A 104 -0.36 -5.00 -12.20
C LEU A 104 0.76 -5.92 -12.74
N THR A 105 1.40 -5.57 -13.85
CA THR A 105 2.47 -6.38 -14.44
C THR A 105 3.80 -6.19 -13.74
N GLU A 106 4.12 -4.97 -13.31
CA GLU A 106 5.46 -4.61 -12.84
C GLU A 106 5.61 -4.61 -11.31
N LEU A 107 4.57 -4.26 -10.55
CA LEU A 107 4.66 -4.20 -9.09
C LEU A 107 4.93 -5.53 -8.39
N PRO A 108 4.55 -6.71 -8.92
CA PRO A 108 4.92 -7.98 -8.28
C PRO A 108 6.43 -8.12 -8.05
N ALA A 109 7.27 -7.61 -8.95
CA ALA A 109 8.72 -7.63 -8.80
C ALA A 109 9.23 -6.67 -7.71
N LEU A 110 8.45 -5.65 -7.37
CA LEU A 110 8.77 -4.64 -6.37
C LEU A 110 8.09 -4.90 -5.01
N LEU A 111 7.34 -5.99 -4.87
CA LEU A 111 6.59 -6.28 -3.64
C LEU A 111 7.46 -6.26 -2.37
N PRO A 112 8.67 -6.87 -2.35
CA PRO A 112 9.53 -6.81 -1.17
C PRO A 112 9.88 -5.37 -0.77
N LEU A 113 10.20 -4.53 -1.75
CA LEU A 113 10.54 -3.13 -1.55
C LEU A 113 9.34 -2.31 -1.05
N LEU A 114 8.15 -2.55 -1.60
CA LEU A 114 6.91 -1.92 -1.11
C LEU A 114 6.60 -2.33 0.32
N LEU A 115 6.81 -3.59 0.68
CA LEU A 115 6.62 -4.03 2.06
C LEU A 115 7.61 -3.35 3.01
N GLU A 116 8.87 -3.18 2.62
CA GLU A 116 9.82 -2.40 3.40
C GLU A 116 9.41 -0.93 3.53
N ALA A 117 8.84 -0.35 2.48
CA ALA A 117 8.32 1.01 2.48
C ALA A 117 7.20 1.24 3.50
N LEU A 118 6.35 0.23 3.74
CA LEU A 118 5.31 0.30 4.78
C LEU A 118 5.89 0.41 6.20
N SER A 119 7.13 -0.03 6.41
CA SER A 119 7.81 0.06 7.72
C SER A 119 8.66 1.32 7.87
N CYS A 120 8.76 2.16 6.84
CA CYS A 120 9.34 3.48 6.95
C CYS A 120 8.46 4.37 7.86
N PRO A 121 9.03 5.19 8.77
CA PRO A 121 8.25 6.09 9.62
C PRO A 121 7.63 7.28 8.86
N ASP A 122 8.02 7.52 7.61
CA ASP A 122 7.53 8.62 6.79
C ASP A 122 6.05 8.40 6.38
N GLU A 123 5.17 9.32 6.80
CA GLU A 123 3.73 9.26 6.51
C GLU A 123 3.42 9.29 5.00
N ALA A 124 4.15 10.11 4.22
CA ALA A 124 3.91 10.24 2.79
C ALA A 124 4.30 8.96 2.05
N VAL A 125 5.41 8.34 2.43
CA VAL A 125 5.84 7.04 1.90
C VAL A 125 4.83 5.95 2.26
N GLN A 126 4.37 5.88 3.51
CA GLN A 126 3.35 4.93 3.93
C GLN A 126 2.04 5.09 3.13
N LEU A 127 1.52 6.31 3.03
CA LEU A 127 0.27 6.59 2.32
C LEU A 127 0.34 6.22 0.85
N SER A 128 1.43 6.60 0.20
CA SER A 128 1.63 6.28 -1.20
C SER A 128 1.75 4.78 -1.43
N THR A 129 2.53 4.08 -0.59
CA THR A 129 2.71 2.64 -0.69
C THR A 129 1.39 1.90 -0.48
N LEU A 130 0.61 2.29 0.52
CA LEU A 130 -0.73 1.72 0.75
C LEU A 130 -1.66 1.94 -0.46
N SER A 131 -1.58 3.13 -1.07
CA SER A 131 -2.36 3.46 -2.27
C SER A 131 -1.94 2.62 -3.48
N CYS A 132 -0.64 2.37 -3.67
CA CYS A 132 -0.10 1.47 -4.69
C CYS A 132 -0.55 0.01 -4.48
N LEU A 133 -0.63 -0.44 -3.22
CA LEU A 133 -1.01 -1.81 -2.91
C LEU A 133 -2.51 -2.06 -3.15
N GLN A 134 -3.37 -1.07 -2.94
CA GLN A 134 -4.82 -1.27 -2.98
C GLN A 134 -5.34 -1.90 -4.31
N PRO A 135 -4.89 -1.47 -5.52
CA PRO A 135 -5.21 -2.16 -6.77
C PRO A 135 -4.71 -3.61 -6.83
N LEU A 136 -3.49 -3.89 -6.37
CA LEU A 136 -2.92 -5.25 -6.37
C LEU A 136 -3.69 -6.21 -5.47
N LEU A 137 -4.30 -5.71 -4.39
CA LEU A 137 -5.12 -6.55 -3.51
C LEU A 137 -6.44 -6.96 -4.14
N MET A 138 -6.93 -6.23 -5.14
CA MET A 138 -8.13 -6.60 -5.89
C MET A 138 -7.83 -7.67 -6.95
N GLU A 139 -6.64 -7.63 -7.53
CA GLU A 139 -6.16 -8.57 -8.55
C GLU A 139 -4.81 -9.16 -8.09
N PRO A 140 -4.82 -10.08 -7.11
CA PRO A 140 -3.62 -10.53 -6.42
C PRO A 140 -2.67 -11.30 -7.35
N PRO A 141 -1.43 -10.83 -7.55
CA PRO A 141 -0.43 -11.60 -8.28
C PRO A 141 0.00 -12.83 -7.48
N SER A 142 0.50 -13.87 -8.14
CA SER A 142 1.05 -15.06 -7.47
C SER A 142 2.17 -14.72 -6.48
N ALA A 143 2.97 -13.68 -6.76
CA ALA A 143 4.02 -13.18 -5.87
C ALA A 143 3.48 -12.66 -4.53
N LEU A 144 2.23 -12.18 -4.47
CA LEU A 144 1.61 -11.72 -3.21
C LEU A 144 1.42 -12.88 -2.24
N THR A 145 1.16 -14.09 -2.77
CA THR A 145 0.80 -15.26 -1.97
C THR A 145 1.92 -15.70 -1.03
N THR A 146 3.18 -15.57 -1.47
CA THR A 146 4.36 -15.94 -0.69
C THR A 146 4.72 -14.89 0.38
N GLN A 147 4.24 -13.66 0.23
CA GLN A 147 4.54 -12.54 1.14
C GLN A 147 3.35 -12.12 2.01
N LEU A 148 2.28 -12.90 2.05
CA LEU A 148 1.08 -12.58 2.84
C LEU A 148 1.38 -12.35 4.32
N GLU A 149 2.24 -13.16 4.94
CA GLU A 149 2.57 -13.01 6.35
C GLU A 149 3.22 -11.64 6.65
N ALA A 150 4.18 -11.23 5.82
CA ALA A 150 4.85 -9.94 5.93
C ALA A 150 3.86 -8.79 5.67
N LEU A 151 3.00 -8.94 4.67
CA LEU A 151 1.97 -7.95 4.34
C LEU A 151 0.98 -7.76 5.50
N PHE A 152 0.41 -8.83 6.05
CA PHE A 152 -0.51 -8.76 7.19
C PHE A 152 0.16 -8.10 8.39
N THR A 153 1.38 -8.50 8.72
CA THR A 153 2.11 -7.94 9.86
C THR A 153 2.27 -6.42 9.73
N ARG A 154 2.72 -5.93 8.56
CA ARG A 154 2.95 -4.50 8.34
C ARG A 154 1.65 -3.71 8.24
N LEU A 155 0.64 -4.22 7.53
CA LEU A 155 -0.67 -3.54 7.43
C LEU A 155 -1.38 -3.43 8.78
N LEU A 156 -1.38 -4.50 9.58
CA LEU A 156 -2.03 -4.49 10.89
C LEU A 156 -1.37 -3.50 11.84
N ALA A 157 -0.03 -3.36 11.80
CA ALA A 157 0.67 -2.33 12.56
C ALA A 157 0.21 -0.91 12.18
N LEU A 158 0.04 -0.63 10.88
CA LEU A 158 -0.38 0.68 10.38
C LEU A 158 -1.83 1.06 10.74
N THR A 159 -2.69 0.10 11.10
CA THR A 159 -4.04 0.41 11.61
C THR A 159 -4.02 1.20 12.92
N SER A 160 -2.89 1.20 13.63
CA SER A 160 -2.64 1.97 14.85
C SER A 160 -1.66 3.14 14.67
N SER A 161 -1.36 3.54 13.43
CA SER A 161 -0.46 4.66 13.13
C SER A 161 -0.95 5.99 13.76
N PRO A 162 -0.06 6.90 14.19
CA PRO A 162 -0.46 8.22 14.68
C PRO A 162 -1.25 9.02 13.61
N ALA A 163 -0.88 8.85 12.34
CA ALA A 163 -1.48 9.53 11.21
C ALA A 163 -2.88 8.98 10.87
N MET A 164 -3.88 9.87 10.85
CA MET A 164 -5.27 9.49 10.56
C MET A 164 -5.45 8.93 9.16
N LYS A 165 -4.81 9.54 8.16
CA LYS A 165 -4.92 9.09 6.76
C LYS A 165 -4.33 7.70 6.59
N VAL A 166 -3.18 7.42 7.20
CA VAL A 166 -2.52 6.10 7.16
C VAL A 166 -3.44 5.03 7.73
N ARG A 167 -4.04 5.28 8.90
CA ARG A 167 -4.99 4.34 9.51
C ARG A 167 -6.17 4.02 8.59
N ILE A 168 -6.78 5.05 7.98
CA ILE A 168 -7.90 4.88 7.04
C ILE A 168 -7.48 4.00 5.86
N THR A 169 -6.36 4.32 5.21
CA THR A 169 -5.90 3.57 4.02
C THR A 169 -5.49 2.14 4.39
N ALA A 170 -4.83 1.94 5.53
CA ALA A 170 -4.47 0.62 6.03
C ALA A 170 -5.71 -0.26 6.29
N LEU A 171 -6.75 0.30 6.92
CA LEU A 171 -8.02 -0.40 7.13
C LEU A 171 -8.70 -0.79 5.81
N ARG A 172 -8.63 0.07 4.79
CA ARG A 172 -9.12 -0.26 3.43
C ARG A 172 -8.33 -1.39 2.79
N CYS A 173 -7.01 -1.43 2.98
CA CYS A 173 -6.19 -2.57 2.54
C CYS A 173 -6.54 -3.87 3.30
N VAL A 174 -6.76 -3.79 4.62
CA VAL A 174 -7.20 -4.94 5.43
C VAL A 174 -8.58 -5.44 4.98
N HIS A 175 -9.52 -4.55 4.70
CA HIS A 175 -10.80 -4.91 4.08
C HIS A 175 -10.55 -5.57 2.71
N ALA A 176 -9.75 -4.98 1.83
CA ALA A 176 -9.44 -5.57 0.53
C ALA A 176 -8.92 -7.01 0.62
N LEU A 177 -8.07 -7.31 1.61
CA LEU A 177 -7.55 -8.65 1.86
C LEU A 177 -8.63 -9.68 2.21
N SER A 178 -9.78 -9.25 2.75
CA SER A 178 -10.90 -10.17 2.99
C SER A 178 -11.48 -10.76 1.71
N ARG A 179 -11.11 -10.26 0.52
CA ARG A 179 -11.63 -10.73 -0.78
C ARG A 179 -10.80 -11.83 -1.42
N LEU A 180 -9.60 -12.11 -0.91
CA LEU A 180 -8.73 -13.17 -1.41
C LEU A 180 -9.39 -14.57 -1.24
N PRO A 181 -8.87 -15.65 -1.83
CA PRO A 181 -9.36 -17.00 -1.57
C PRO A 181 -9.32 -17.39 -0.08
N SER A 182 -10.32 -18.12 0.43
CA SER A 182 -10.46 -18.43 1.87
C SER A 182 -9.23 -19.14 2.44
N HIS A 183 -8.70 -20.14 1.74
CA HIS A 183 -7.52 -20.90 2.20
C HIS A 183 -6.29 -20.02 2.47
N MET A 184 -6.20 -18.84 1.84
CA MET A 184 -5.09 -17.92 2.01
C MET A 184 -5.23 -17.01 3.22
N VAL A 185 -6.47 -16.70 3.65
CA VAL A 185 -6.71 -15.67 4.66
C VAL A 185 -7.16 -16.20 6.01
N LEU A 186 -7.77 -17.40 6.03
CA LEU A 186 -8.24 -18.04 7.26
C LEU A 186 -7.14 -18.17 8.32
N PRO A 187 -5.88 -18.53 8.00
CA PRO A 187 -4.80 -18.57 8.99
C PRO A 187 -4.57 -17.24 9.73
N PHE A 188 -4.89 -16.12 9.09
CA PHE A 188 -4.64 -14.78 9.65
C PHE A 188 -5.87 -14.19 10.37
N ARG A 189 -7.06 -14.78 10.24
CA ARG A 189 -8.32 -14.19 10.69
C ARG A 189 -8.29 -13.80 12.17
N ALA A 190 -7.88 -14.72 13.05
CA ALA A 190 -7.85 -14.45 14.49
C ALA A 190 -6.95 -13.25 14.84
N ARG A 191 -5.79 -13.13 14.16
CA ARG A 191 -4.87 -12.01 14.33
C ARG A 191 -5.46 -10.71 13.80
N VAL A 192 -6.12 -10.75 12.64
CA VAL A 192 -6.80 -9.58 12.05
C VAL A 192 -7.92 -9.08 12.96
N LEU A 193 -8.81 -9.95 13.42
CA LEU A 193 -9.92 -9.56 14.30
C LEU A 193 -9.45 -8.96 15.62
N ARG A 194 -8.38 -9.51 16.21
CA ARG A 194 -7.76 -8.95 17.41
C ARG A 194 -7.18 -7.56 17.15
N ALA A 195 -6.45 -7.38 16.05
CA ALA A 195 -5.87 -6.09 15.68
C ALA A 195 -6.95 -5.03 15.36
N LEU A 196 -8.06 -5.44 14.75
CA LEU A 196 -9.20 -4.56 14.44
C LEU A 196 -10.01 -4.13 15.67
N ALA A 197 -9.77 -4.69 16.86
CA ALA A 197 -10.46 -4.25 18.08
C ALA A 197 -10.12 -2.79 18.44
N LYS A 198 -8.84 -2.40 18.38
CA LYS A 198 -8.39 -1.05 18.77
C LYS A 198 -8.91 0.06 17.83
N PRO A 199 -8.88 -0.09 16.48
CA PRO A 199 -9.43 0.92 15.57
C PRO A 199 -10.95 1.14 15.65
N LEU A 200 -11.71 0.25 16.32
CA LEU A 200 -13.15 0.46 16.53
C LEU A 200 -13.43 1.54 17.58
N ASP A 201 -12.56 1.67 18.58
CA ASP A 201 -12.62 2.73 19.60
C ASP A 201 -11.74 3.94 19.21
N ASP A 202 -11.47 4.10 17.92
CA ASP A 202 -10.64 5.20 17.46
C ASP A 202 -11.28 6.57 17.74
N LYS A 203 -10.46 7.56 18.12
CA LYS A 203 -10.91 8.94 18.38
C LYS A 203 -11.63 9.59 17.19
N LYS A 204 -11.40 9.15 15.94
CA LYS A 204 -11.98 9.73 14.73
C LYS A 204 -13.07 8.85 14.12
N ARG A 205 -14.26 9.43 13.91
CA ARG A 205 -15.43 8.75 13.29
C ARG A 205 -15.13 8.08 11.96
N LEU A 206 -14.35 8.72 11.09
CA LEU A 206 -14.00 8.16 9.77
C LEU A 206 -13.17 6.88 9.89
N VAL A 207 -12.30 6.77 10.90
CA VAL A 207 -11.49 5.57 11.13
C VAL A 207 -12.36 4.45 11.65
N ARG A 208 -13.26 4.74 12.61
CA ARG A 208 -14.24 3.76 13.12
C ARG A 208 -15.12 3.21 12.00
N LYS A 209 -15.56 4.05 11.05
CA LYS A 209 -16.35 3.62 9.88
C LYS A 209 -15.62 2.55 9.07
N GLU A 210 -14.36 2.79 8.74
CA GLU A 210 -13.55 1.85 7.96
C GLU A 210 -13.19 0.59 8.77
N ALA A 211 -12.98 0.73 10.08
CA ALA A 211 -12.72 -0.40 10.98
C ALA A 211 -13.93 -1.34 11.09
N VAL A 212 -15.14 -0.79 11.21
CA VAL A 212 -16.39 -1.57 11.19
C VAL A 212 -16.55 -2.28 9.85
N ALA A 213 -16.35 -1.58 8.74
CA ALA A 213 -16.45 -2.19 7.41
C ALA A 213 -15.46 -3.37 7.25
N ALA A 214 -14.20 -3.19 7.63
CA ALA A 214 -13.21 -4.26 7.60
C ALA A 214 -13.61 -5.43 8.52
N ARG A 215 -13.94 -5.15 9.79
CA ARG A 215 -14.26 -6.21 10.76
C ARG A 215 -15.48 -7.03 10.33
N ASN A 216 -16.49 -6.38 9.75
CA ASN A 216 -17.69 -7.06 9.29
C ASN A 216 -17.36 -8.16 8.27
N GLU A 217 -16.56 -7.81 7.26
CA GLU A 217 -16.13 -8.76 6.23
C GLU A 217 -15.30 -9.90 6.81
N TRP A 218 -14.38 -9.61 7.73
CA TRP A 218 -13.51 -10.62 8.35
C TRP A 218 -14.24 -11.57 9.30
N CYS A 219 -15.29 -11.10 9.98
CA CYS A 219 -16.10 -11.95 10.84
C CYS A 219 -16.82 -13.06 10.04
N VAL A 220 -17.33 -12.75 8.85
CA VAL A 220 -18.16 -13.66 8.03
C VAL A 220 -17.34 -14.72 7.29
N ARG A 221 -16.00 -14.61 7.24
CA ARG A 221 -15.14 -15.54 6.48
C ARG A 221 -15.16 -16.99 6.95
N ASP A 222 -15.43 -17.22 8.24
CA ASP A 222 -15.52 -18.57 8.82
C ASP A 222 -16.96 -19.12 8.80
N LEU A 223 -17.93 -18.28 8.41
CA LEU A 223 -19.31 -18.71 8.33
C LEU A 223 -19.54 -19.38 6.98
N PRO A 224 -20.19 -20.55 6.95
CA PRO A 224 -20.69 -21.09 5.69
C PRO A 224 -21.54 -19.99 5.06
N ARG A 225 -21.26 -19.66 3.79
CA ARG A 225 -22.08 -18.70 3.05
C ARG A 225 -23.52 -19.16 3.22
N PRO A 226 -24.43 -18.32 3.74
CA PRO A 226 -25.80 -18.73 3.88
C PRO A 226 -26.29 -19.17 2.50
N SER A 227 -26.70 -20.43 2.40
CA SER A 227 -27.60 -20.83 1.32
C SER A 227 -28.75 -19.83 1.32
N LEU A 228 -29.33 -19.56 0.15
CA LEU A 228 -30.37 -18.54 -0.11
C LEU A 228 -31.61 -18.57 0.82
N ALA A 229 -31.65 -19.46 1.82
CA ALA A 229 -32.68 -19.64 2.82
C ALA A 229 -32.42 -18.97 4.19
N MET A 230 -31.23 -18.39 4.46
CA MET A 230 -30.94 -17.79 5.77
C MET A 230 -31.34 -16.32 5.80
N ASN A 231 -32.26 -15.94 6.70
CA ASN A 231 -32.77 -14.58 6.82
C ASN A 231 -31.71 -13.62 7.39
N GLN A 232 -31.79 -12.34 7.03
CA GLN A 232 -30.87 -11.28 7.47
C GLN A 232 -30.62 -11.30 8.99
N ARG A 233 -31.66 -11.61 9.79
CA ARG A 233 -31.58 -11.67 11.27
C ARG A 233 -30.67 -12.78 11.79
N ASP A 234 -30.61 -13.93 11.13
CA ASP A 234 -29.79 -15.06 11.57
C ASP A 234 -28.31 -14.80 11.33
N VAL A 235 -28.00 -14.13 10.21
CA VAL A 235 -26.64 -13.63 9.93
C VAL A 235 -26.21 -12.61 10.99
N TYR A 236 -27.09 -11.70 11.39
CA TYR A 236 -26.82 -10.73 12.46
C TYR A 236 -26.65 -11.38 13.85
N MET A 237 -27.41 -12.42 14.18
CA MET A 237 -27.29 -13.13 15.47
C MET A 237 -25.97 -13.88 15.58
N VAL A 238 -25.56 -14.59 14.51
CA VAL A 238 -24.26 -15.28 14.48
C VAL A 238 -23.10 -14.28 14.47
N PHE A 239 -23.29 -13.13 13.81
CA PHE A 239 -22.35 -12.01 13.82
C PHE A 239 -22.16 -11.42 15.23
N MET A 240 -23.25 -11.22 15.98
CA MET A 240 -23.21 -10.72 17.35
C MET A 240 -22.55 -11.73 18.31
N ALA A 241 -22.86 -13.02 18.18
CA ALA A 241 -22.25 -14.08 18.98
C ALA A 241 -20.73 -14.16 18.75
N SER A 242 -20.28 -14.12 17.49
CA SER A 242 -18.85 -14.18 17.14
C SER A 242 -18.08 -12.91 17.57
N CYS A 243 -18.73 -11.75 17.56
CA CYS A 243 -18.14 -10.50 18.04
C CYS A 243 -17.94 -10.45 19.56
N LEU A 244 -18.81 -11.11 20.33
CA LEU A 244 -18.75 -11.15 21.80
C LEU A 244 -17.69 -12.14 22.32
N SER A 245 -17.47 -13.26 21.63
CA SER A 245 -16.50 -14.29 22.05
C SER A 245 -15.03 -13.87 21.95
N GLY A 246 -14.70 -12.87 21.12
CA GLY A 246 -13.33 -12.36 20.97
C GLY A 246 -12.84 -11.45 22.10
N GLY A 247 -13.66 -11.18 23.12
CA GLY A 247 -13.37 -10.29 24.25
C GLY A 247 -12.96 -10.99 25.55
N GLN A 248 -12.99 -12.32 25.63
CA GLN A 248 -12.56 -13.03 26.83
C GLN A 248 -11.06 -13.37 26.75
N SER A 249 -10.21 -12.40 27.10
CA SER A 249 -8.87 -12.71 27.59
C SER A 249 -9.01 -13.57 28.83
N GLN A 250 -8.37 -14.74 28.82
CA GLN A 250 -8.20 -15.58 30.00
C GLN A 250 -7.61 -14.75 31.15
N VAL A 251 -8.44 -14.40 32.12
CA VAL A 251 -7.98 -14.03 33.45
C VAL A 251 -7.85 -15.35 34.20
N SER A 252 -6.62 -15.85 34.30
CA SER A 252 -6.29 -16.95 35.21
C SER A 252 -6.52 -16.47 36.66
N PRO A 253 -7.19 -17.26 37.51
CA PRO A 253 -7.34 -16.90 38.91
C PRO A 253 -6.01 -17.16 39.64
N SER A 254 -5.44 -16.12 40.25
CA SER A 254 -4.40 -16.29 41.26
C SER A 254 -4.96 -17.08 42.45
N PRO A 255 -4.30 -18.13 42.93
CA PRO A 255 -4.70 -18.78 44.17
C PRO A 255 -4.28 -17.88 45.34
N ARG A 256 -5.26 -17.42 46.11
CA ARG A 256 -5.04 -16.95 47.48
C ARG A 256 -4.97 -18.17 48.40
N GLY A 257 -3.96 -18.19 49.27
CA GLY A 257 -4.10 -18.71 50.63
C GLY A 257 -3.48 -20.07 50.91
N GLY A 258 -2.26 -20.01 51.42
CA GLY A 258 -1.56 -21.01 52.23
C GLY A 258 -0.41 -20.30 52.92
#